data_AF-A0A1D2WPM4-F1
#
_entry.id   AF-A0A1D2WPM4-F1
#
_cell.length_a   1.000
_cell.length_b   1.000
_cell.length_c   1.000
_cell.angle_alpha   90.00
_cell.angle_beta   90.00
_cell.angle_gamma   90.00
#
_symmetry.space_group_name_H-M   'P 1'
#
loop_
_entity.id
_entity.type
_entity.pdbx_description
1 polymer ?
#
loop_
_entity_poly.entity_id
_entity_poly.type
_entity_poly.pdbx_seq_one_letter_code
_entity_poly.pdbx_strand_id
1 'polypeptide(L)'
;MEILKPNELRERFNDPWIAPYKKVLTMVDGNKVEIVEYHPCISGSHWLLNQYLNNSELIDSAYRDGNKHVYKCHVGKAPLDLKASFNAAGIDEIVVADDEVKVTHSGLAGAGVGAGMCRGMGEGVKYIELIQVGGGSKAGKATVVTPKLNKIVIGVDDTDVKDAGATWTMAHNLGVELANEGFEYLDHIIVQLYPHNPHKTQNCVSIALTFAVEESKKEKLIDRVIEILKRDTLSDKTAIAILEGLDIPEKLRKYSIATKSGMMDIETAESLAKELNIPLIAVTGEQGKVGALAALGLYDDVEEAVKAYDK
;
A
#
# COMPACT_ATOMS: atom_id res chain seq x y z
N MET A 1 -23.53 2.47 -21.94
CA MET A 1 -22.69 2.61 -20.74
C MET A 1 -23.56 3.24 -19.68
N GLU A 2 -23.64 2.61 -18.51
CA GLU A 2 -24.48 3.04 -17.38
C GLU A 2 -23.58 3.34 -16.18
N ILE A 3 -23.82 4.43 -15.45
CA ILE A 3 -23.05 4.78 -14.25
C ILE A 3 -23.83 4.30 -13.02
N LEU A 4 -23.19 3.50 -12.16
CA LEU A 4 -23.81 2.96 -10.96
C LEU A 4 -22.90 3.16 -9.74
N LYS A 5 -23.45 3.68 -8.65
CA LYS A 5 -22.77 3.81 -7.35
C LYS A 5 -22.81 2.47 -6.59
N PRO A 6 -21.93 2.27 -5.59
CA PRO A 6 -21.90 1.03 -4.80
C PRO A 6 -23.27 0.64 -4.19
N ASN A 7 -24.07 1.59 -3.72
CA ASN A 7 -25.40 1.28 -3.16
C ASN A 7 -26.41 0.83 -4.22
N GLU A 8 -26.43 1.50 -5.37
CA GLU A 8 -27.29 1.14 -6.51
C GLU A 8 -26.91 -0.25 -7.06
N LEU A 9 -25.61 -0.57 -7.08
CA LEU A 9 -25.13 -1.91 -7.40
C LEU A 9 -25.67 -2.95 -6.42
N ARG A 10 -25.59 -2.69 -5.10
CA ARG A 10 -26.07 -3.63 -4.07
C ARG A 10 -27.57 -3.85 -4.14
N GLU A 11 -28.35 -2.81 -4.46
CA GLU A 11 -29.80 -2.93 -4.65
C GLU A 11 -30.15 -3.74 -5.89
N ARG A 12 -29.43 -3.52 -7.00
CA ARG A 12 -29.73 -4.15 -8.29
C ARG A 12 -29.18 -5.56 -8.44
N PHE A 13 -28.01 -5.83 -7.88
CA PHE A 13 -27.29 -7.11 -8.00
C PHE A 13 -27.14 -7.75 -6.61
N ASN A 14 -28.24 -8.29 -6.10
CA ASN A 14 -28.32 -8.95 -4.79
C ASN A 14 -28.43 -10.49 -4.89
N ASP A 15 -28.09 -11.04 -6.06
CA ASP A 15 -28.10 -12.47 -6.33
C ASP A 15 -27.00 -13.22 -5.56
N PRO A 16 -27.16 -14.52 -5.27
CA PRO A 16 -26.17 -15.33 -4.54
C PRO A 16 -24.83 -15.52 -5.27
N TRP A 17 -24.71 -15.01 -6.51
CA TRP A 17 -23.51 -15.10 -7.35
C TRP A 17 -22.59 -13.88 -7.23
N ILE A 18 -23.03 -12.85 -6.50
CA ILE A 18 -22.24 -11.65 -6.26
C ILE A 18 -21.45 -11.82 -4.97
N ALA A 19 -20.14 -11.64 -5.05
CA ALA A 19 -19.23 -11.63 -3.91
C ALA A 19 -18.54 -10.27 -3.83
N PRO A 20 -19.13 -9.28 -3.12
CA PRO A 20 -18.58 -7.93 -3.05
C PRO A 20 -17.18 -7.89 -2.49
N TYR A 21 -16.33 -7.04 -3.07
CA TYR A 21 -15.01 -6.76 -2.51
C TYR A 21 -15.20 -5.98 -1.23
N LYS A 22 -14.31 -6.17 -0.25
CA LYS A 22 -14.36 -5.37 0.96
C LYS A 22 -13.97 -3.94 0.64
N LYS A 23 -12.89 -3.74 -0.11
CA LYS A 23 -12.31 -2.43 -0.41
C LYS A 23 -11.47 -2.47 -1.69
N VAL A 24 -11.44 -1.36 -2.42
CA VAL A 24 -10.59 -1.12 -3.61
C VAL A 24 -9.98 0.27 -3.46
N LEU A 25 -8.66 0.34 -3.45
CA LEU A 25 -7.89 1.59 -3.37
C LEU A 25 -6.94 1.69 -4.55
N THR A 26 -6.65 2.92 -4.99
CA THR A 26 -5.73 3.14 -6.11
C THR A 26 -4.82 4.32 -5.82
N MET A 27 -3.53 4.03 -5.75
CA MET A 27 -2.48 5.02 -5.54
C MET A 27 -1.78 5.30 -6.87
N VAL A 28 -1.38 6.56 -7.10
CA VAL A 28 -0.78 6.98 -8.37
C VAL A 28 0.49 7.78 -8.11
N ASP A 29 1.53 7.49 -8.89
CA ASP A 29 2.80 8.23 -8.91
C ASP A 29 3.29 8.36 -10.36
N GLY A 30 3.14 9.55 -10.95
CA GLY A 30 3.40 9.77 -12.38
C GLY A 30 2.55 8.85 -13.27
N ASN A 31 3.21 7.95 -14.02
CA ASN A 31 2.53 6.94 -14.85
C ASN A 31 2.29 5.61 -14.13
N LYS A 32 2.78 5.45 -12.90
CA LYS A 32 2.67 4.23 -12.11
C LYS A 32 1.40 4.24 -11.29
N VAL A 33 0.80 3.08 -11.15
CA VAL A 33 -0.45 2.87 -10.43
C VAL A 33 -0.30 1.63 -9.54
N GLU A 34 -0.62 1.76 -8.27
CA GLU A 34 -0.72 0.62 -7.36
C GLU A 34 -2.19 0.43 -6.96
N ILE A 35 -2.77 -0.71 -7.34
CA ILE A 35 -4.15 -1.08 -7.02
C ILE A 35 -4.12 -2.05 -5.86
N VAL A 36 -4.84 -1.73 -4.78
CA VAL A 36 -4.99 -2.58 -3.59
C VAL A 36 -6.44 -3.02 -3.48
N GLU A 37 -6.68 -4.33 -3.58
CA GLU A 37 -8.02 -4.93 -3.52
C GLU A 37 -8.12 -5.89 -2.33
N TYR A 38 -9.19 -5.78 -1.53
CA TYR A 38 -9.48 -6.73 -0.45
C TYR A 38 -10.57 -7.70 -0.89
N HIS A 39 -10.15 -8.86 -1.39
CA HIS A 39 -11.02 -9.85 -2.01
C HIS A 39 -11.80 -10.68 -0.97
N PRO A 40 -13.08 -11.03 -1.18
CA PRO A 40 -13.86 -11.81 -0.20
C PRO A 40 -13.44 -13.29 -0.15
N CYS A 41 -13.11 -13.87 -1.31
CA CYS A 41 -12.62 -15.25 -1.40
C CYS A 41 -11.10 -15.28 -1.22
N ILE A 42 -10.59 -15.65 -0.04
CA ILE A 42 -9.15 -15.64 0.25
C ILE A 42 -8.41 -16.60 -0.68
N SER A 43 -8.50 -17.92 -0.49
CA SER A 43 -7.71 -18.87 -1.29
C SER A 43 -8.16 -18.95 -2.75
N GLY A 44 -9.47 -18.87 -3.01
CA GLY A 44 -10.01 -18.96 -4.38
C GLY A 44 -9.55 -17.85 -5.32
N SER A 45 -9.18 -16.69 -4.78
CA SER A 45 -8.75 -15.53 -5.57
C SER A 45 -7.31 -15.63 -6.09
N HIS A 46 -6.56 -16.69 -5.75
CA HIS A 46 -5.30 -17.01 -6.45
C HIS A 46 -5.52 -17.18 -7.96
N TRP A 47 -6.65 -17.79 -8.33
CA TRP A 47 -7.02 -17.92 -9.74
C TRP A 47 -7.10 -16.55 -10.40
N LEU A 48 -7.74 -15.58 -9.76
CA LEU A 48 -7.90 -14.22 -10.29
C LEU A 48 -6.56 -13.51 -10.47
N LEU A 49 -5.69 -13.55 -9.45
CA LEU A 49 -4.35 -12.97 -9.50
C LEU A 49 -3.54 -13.54 -10.68
N ASN A 50 -3.56 -14.86 -10.85
CA ASN A 50 -2.90 -15.54 -11.97
C ASN A 50 -3.47 -15.13 -13.34
N GLN A 51 -4.79 -15.05 -13.49
CA GLN A 51 -5.40 -14.62 -14.76
C GLN A 51 -5.03 -13.19 -15.11
N TYR A 52 -5.10 -12.29 -14.13
CA TYR A 52 -4.78 -10.88 -14.32
C TYR A 52 -3.31 -10.69 -14.71
N LEU A 53 -2.38 -11.32 -13.99
CA LEU A 53 -0.95 -11.22 -14.26
C LEU A 53 -0.57 -11.80 -15.64
N ASN A 54 -1.21 -12.90 -16.05
CA ASN A 54 -0.89 -13.55 -17.33
C ASN A 54 -1.45 -12.82 -18.55
N ASN A 55 -2.47 -11.97 -18.37
CA ASN A 55 -3.25 -11.44 -19.48
C ASN A 55 -3.22 -9.92 -19.59
N SER A 56 -2.84 -9.19 -18.53
CA SER A 56 -2.86 -7.73 -18.52
C SER A 56 -1.44 -7.19 -18.73
N GLU A 57 -1.16 -6.67 -19.92
CA GLU A 57 0.14 -6.03 -20.22
C GLU A 57 0.42 -4.82 -19.32
N LEU A 58 -0.64 -4.22 -18.76
CA LEU A 58 -0.55 -3.05 -17.87
C LEU A 58 -0.10 -3.41 -16.45
N ILE A 59 0.02 -4.69 -16.10
CA ILE A 59 0.46 -5.16 -14.77
C ILE A 59 1.94 -5.53 -14.84
N ASP A 60 2.77 -4.76 -14.16
CA ASP A 60 4.22 -5.00 -14.08
C ASP A 60 4.56 -6.11 -13.08
N SER A 61 3.82 -6.15 -11.96
CA SER A 61 3.92 -7.22 -10.97
C SER A 61 2.68 -7.26 -10.09
N ALA A 62 2.44 -8.42 -9.46
CA ALA A 62 1.35 -8.56 -8.51
C ALA A 62 1.72 -9.53 -7.40
N TYR A 63 1.23 -9.27 -6.19
CA TYR A 63 1.35 -10.20 -5.07
C TYR A 63 0.08 -10.18 -4.23
N ARG A 64 0.03 -11.08 -3.25
CA ARG A 64 -1.07 -11.15 -2.29
C ARG A 64 -0.55 -11.44 -0.89
N ASP A 65 -1.26 -10.91 0.08
CA ASP A 65 -1.13 -11.24 1.50
C ASP A 65 -2.53 -11.45 2.07
N GLY A 66 -2.79 -12.65 2.60
CA GLY A 66 -4.13 -13.01 3.05
C GLY A 66 -5.16 -12.73 1.96
N ASN A 67 -6.09 -11.80 2.22
CA ASN A 67 -7.13 -11.40 1.26
C ASN A 67 -6.82 -10.08 0.50
N LYS A 68 -5.67 -9.44 0.78
CA LYS A 68 -5.17 -8.24 0.11
C LYS A 68 -4.45 -8.65 -1.17
N HIS A 69 -4.86 -8.11 -2.30
CA HIS A 69 -4.19 -8.21 -3.59
C HIS A 69 -3.57 -6.87 -3.91
N VAL A 70 -2.35 -6.88 -4.40
CA VAL A 70 -1.64 -5.68 -4.81
C VAL A 70 -1.17 -5.88 -6.25
N TYR A 71 -1.55 -4.96 -7.12
CA TYR A 71 -1.12 -4.89 -8.51
C TYR A 71 -0.30 -3.62 -8.70
N LYS A 72 0.97 -3.77 -9.09
CA LYS A 72 1.81 -2.67 -9.57
C LYS A 72 1.63 -2.59 -11.08
N CYS A 73 1.15 -1.46 -11.55
CA CYS A 73 0.68 -1.25 -12.91
C CYS A 73 1.23 0.07 -13.47
N HIS A 74 0.97 0.29 -14.77
CA HIS A 74 1.17 1.57 -15.42
C HIS A 74 -0.08 2.02 -16.20
N VAL A 75 -0.24 3.35 -16.34
CA VAL A 75 -1.31 3.98 -17.13
C VAL A 75 -1.18 3.57 -18.60
N GLY A 76 -2.27 3.17 -19.22
CA GLY A 76 -2.26 2.73 -20.61
C GLY A 76 -3.54 2.04 -21.05
N LYS A 77 -3.56 1.61 -22.32
CA LYS A 77 -4.66 0.86 -22.92
C LYS A 77 -4.09 -0.36 -23.66
N ALA A 78 -4.42 -1.54 -23.19
CA ALA A 78 -4.05 -2.82 -23.76
C ALA A 78 -5.29 -3.74 -23.78
N PRO A 79 -6.11 -3.70 -24.85
CA PRO A 79 -7.31 -4.52 -24.95
C PRO A 79 -7.00 -6.01 -24.82
N LEU A 80 -7.83 -6.73 -24.05
CA LEU A 80 -7.58 -8.14 -23.75
C LEU A 80 -8.11 -9.08 -24.83
N ASP A 81 -7.34 -10.11 -25.18
CA ASP A 81 -7.82 -11.26 -25.96
C ASP A 81 -8.29 -12.37 -24.99
N LEU A 82 -9.57 -12.29 -24.61
CA LEU A 82 -10.11 -13.17 -23.57
C LEU A 82 -10.30 -14.60 -24.08
N LYS A 83 -9.64 -15.56 -23.41
CA LYS A 83 -9.77 -16.99 -23.68
C LYS A 83 -10.14 -17.75 -22.42
N ALA A 84 -11.27 -18.45 -22.46
CA ALA A 84 -11.75 -19.25 -21.33
C ALA A 84 -10.66 -20.18 -20.78
N SER A 85 -10.57 -20.28 -19.45
CA SER A 85 -9.58 -21.07 -18.69
C SER A 85 -8.12 -20.60 -18.73
N PHE A 86 -7.69 -19.91 -19.79
CA PHE A 86 -6.28 -19.53 -19.96
C PHE A 86 -6.04 -18.06 -19.57
N ASN A 87 -6.81 -17.16 -20.19
CA ASN A 87 -6.69 -15.70 -20.11
C ASN A 87 -8.11 -15.10 -19.98
N ALA A 88 -8.81 -15.50 -18.94
CA ALA A 88 -10.24 -15.29 -18.79
C ALA A 88 -10.60 -13.94 -18.14
N ALA A 89 -9.62 -13.17 -17.66
CA ALA A 89 -9.84 -11.87 -17.02
C ALA A 89 -8.58 -11.00 -17.05
N GLY A 90 -8.72 -9.70 -16.85
CA GLY A 90 -7.61 -8.78 -16.72
C GLY A 90 -8.02 -7.31 -16.70
N ILE A 91 -7.05 -6.44 -16.91
CA ILE A 91 -7.21 -4.99 -17.03
C ILE A 91 -6.97 -4.57 -18.48
N ASP A 92 -7.98 -3.99 -19.12
CA ASP A 92 -7.91 -3.45 -20.49
C ASP A 92 -7.29 -2.06 -20.55
N GLU A 93 -7.56 -1.23 -19.55
CA GLU A 93 -7.25 0.19 -19.62
C GLU A 93 -7.16 0.78 -18.20
N ILE A 94 -6.14 1.60 -17.97
CA ILE A 94 -5.98 2.40 -16.75
C ILE A 94 -5.84 3.85 -17.21
N VAL A 95 -6.71 4.72 -16.71
CA VAL A 95 -6.70 6.17 -16.97
C VAL A 95 -6.71 6.90 -15.64
N VAL A 96 -5.83 7.88 -15.50
CA VAL A 96 -5.85 8.84 -14.40
C VAL A 96 -6.42 10.14 -14.95
N ALA A 97 -7.54 10.60 -14.39
CA ALA A 97 -8.23 11.81 -14.81
C ALA A 97 -8.51 12.65 -13.57
N ASP A 98 -7.85 13.80 -13.46
CA ASP A 98 -7.96 14.72 -12.32
C ASP A 98 -7.73 14.03 -10.96
N ASP A 99 -8.77 13.93 -10.13
CA ASP A 99 -8.79 13.31 -8.81
C ASP A 99 -9.32 11.86 -8.82
N GLU A 100 -9.46 11.26 -10.01
CA GLU A 100 -10.00 9.91 -10.19
C GLU A 100 -9.05 8.99 -10.94
N VAL A 101 -9.14 7.70 -10.59
CA VAL A 101 -8.50 6.62 -11.34
C VAL A 101 -9.57 5.69 -11.87
N LYS A 102 -9.52 5.45 -13.17
CA LYS A 102 -10.46 4.61 -13.92
C LYS A 102 -9.74 3.35 -14.36
N VAL A 103 -10.14 2.22 -13.82
CA VAL A 103 -9.58 0.91 -14.15
C VAL A 103 -10.64 0.08 -14.87
N THR A 104 -10.44 -0.17 -16.15
CA THR A 104 -11.35 -0.98 -16.97
C THR A 104 -10.97 -2.44 -16.86
N HIS A 105 -11.82 -3.21 -16.20
CA HIS A 105 -11.70 -4.65 -16.06
C HIS A 105 -12.57 -5.36 -17.09
N SER A 106 -12.07 -6.45 -17.65
CA SER A 106 -12.89 -7.39 -18.41
C SER A 106 -12.67 -8.82 -17.94
N GLY A 107 -13.69 -9.66 -18.16
CA GLY A 107 -13.56 -11.09 -17.95
C GLY A 107 -14.67 -11.90 -18.59
N LEU A 108 -14.44 -13.18 -18.78
CA LEU A 108 -15.43 -14.14 -19.29
C LEU A 108 -16.16 -14.81 -18.14
N ALA A 109 -17.44 -15.14 -18.39
CA ALA A 109 -18.24 -15.93 -17.46
C ALA A 109 -18.29 -15.30 -16.06
N GLY A 110 -18.01 -16.09 -15.02
CA GLY A 110 -17.96 -15.61 -13.63
C GLY A 110 -16.93 -14.50 -13.41
N ALA A 111 -15.83 -14.47 -14.17
CA ALA A 111 -14.85 -13.39 -14.05
C ALA A 111 -15.40 -12.05 -14.56
N GLY A 112 -16.33 -12.08 -15.52
CA GLY A 112 -17.04 -10.88 -15.99
C GLY A 112 -17.99 -10.29 -14.95
N VAL A 113 -18.53 -11.11 -14.03
CA VAL A 113 -19.27 -10.63 -12.86
C VAL A 113 -18.31 -9.95 -11.87
N GLY A 114 -17.13 -10.55 -11.68
CA GLY A 114 -16.05 -10.02 -10.85
C GLY A 114 -15.44 -8.71 -11.36
N ALA A 115 -15.40 -8.51 -12.68
CA ALA A 115 -14.84 -7.33 -13.33
C ALA A 115 -15.64 -6.05 -13.03
N GLY A 116 -16.96 -6.16 -12.88
CA GLY A 116 -17.84 -5.03 -12.58
C GLY A 116 -18.46 -5.10 -11.20
N MET A 117 -19.48 -5.95 -11.03
CA MET A 117 -20.37 -5.88 -9.87
C MET A 117 -19.64 -6.15 -8.55
N CYS A 118 -18.79 -7.18 -8.49
CA CYS A 118 -18.10 -7.53 -7.24
C CYS A 118 -17.13 -6.43 -6.78
N ARG A 119 -16.29 -5.92 -7.70
CA ARG A 119 -15.36 -4.82 -7.40
C ARG A 119 -16.07 -3.51 -7.11
N GLY A 120 -17.07 -3.17 -7.91
CA GLY A 120 -17.81 -1.91 -7.85
C GLY A 120 -18.54 -1.66 -6.52
N MET A 121 -18.78 -2.72 -5.75
CA MET A 121 -19.40 -2.63 -4.42
C MET A 121 -18.38 -2.45 -3.27
N GLY A 122 -17.07 -2.44 -3.54
CA GLY A 122 -16.06 -2.25 -2.51
C GLY A 122 -16.06 -0.86 -1.90
N GLU A 123 -15.68 -0.76 -0.62
CA GLU A 123 -15.29 0.53 -0.04
C GLU A 123 -14.17 1.17 -0.88
N GLY A 124 -14.13 2.50 -0.95
CA GLY A 124 -13.16 3.22 -1.79
C GLY A 124 -13.57 3.39 -3.26
N VAL A 125 -14.57 2.66 -3.76
CA VAL A 125 -15.13 2.89 -5.11
C VAL A 125 -16.12 4.06 -5.10
N LYS A 126 -15.94 5.03 -6.00
CA LYS A 126 -16.88 6.16 -6.20
C LYS A 126 -18.11 5.68 -6.98
N TYR A 127 -17.88 5.01 -8.10
CA TYR A 127 -18.90 4.44 -8.99
C TYR A 127 -18.24 3.48 -9.99
N ILE A 128 -19.06 2.79 -10.79
CA ILE A 128 -18.60 2.08 -11.98
C ILE A 128 -19.25 2.63 -13.24
N GLU A 129 -18.54 2.55 -14.36
CA GLU A 129 -19.10 2.66 -15.69
C GLU A 129 -19.34 1.24 -16.22
N LEU A 130 -20.58 0.77 -16.10
CA LEU A 130 -20.99 -0.55 -16.55
C LEU A 130 -21.12 -0.55 -18.08
N ILE A 131 -20.24 -1.30 -18.75
CA ILE A 131 -20.18 -1.40 -20.20
C ILE A 131 -20.93 -2.65 -20.67
N GLN A 132 -20.66 -3.79 -20.03
CA GLN A 132 -21.28 -5.07 -20.35
C GLN A 132 -21.44 -5.92 -19.08
N VAL A 133 -22.66 -6.41 -18.84
CA VAL A 133 -22.93 -7.33 -17.73
C VAL A 133 -22.44 -8.75 -18.09
N GLY A 134 -21.49 -9.27 -17.30
CA GLY A 134 -20.97 -10.63 -17.43
C GLY A 134 -21.83 -11.68 -16.71
N GLY A 135 -21.40 -12.94 -16.79
CA GLY A 135 -22.07 -14.10 -16.17
C GLY A 135 -22.49 -15.16 -17.19
N GLY A 136 -22.58 -16.41 -16.73
CA GLY A 136 -22.81 -17.55 -17.62
C GLY A 136 -21.67 -17.71 -18.63
N SER A 137 -21.95 -17.65 -19.93
CA SER A 137 -20.96 -17.71 -21.01
C SER A 137 -20.58 -16.34 -21.60
N LYS A 138 -21.10 -15.24 -21.03
CA LYS A 138 -20.93 -13.89 -21.59
C LYS A 138 -19.68 -13.20 -21.03
N ALA A 139 -19.07 -12.35 -21.85
CA ALA A 139 -18.07 -11.39 -21.38
C ALA A 139 -18.75 -10.33 -20.49
N GLY A 140 -18.05 -9.90 -19.46
CA GLY A 140 -18.36 -8.73 -18.66
C GLY A 140 -17.24 -7.71 -18.77
N LYS A 141 -17.61 -6.43 -18.77
CA LYS A 141 -16.69 -5.31 -18.86
C LYS A 141 -17.24 -4.13 -18.08
N ALA A 142 -16.41 -3.55 -17.22
CA ALA A 142 -16.77 -2.37 -16.45
C ALA A 142 -15.52 -1.58 -16.08
N THR A 143 -15.69 -0.27 -15.98
CA THR A 143 -14.66 0.62 -15.45
C THR A 143 -14.97 0.92 -14.01
N VAL A 144 -14.10 0.49 -13.10
CA VAL A 144 -14.18 0.78 -11.66
C VAL A 144 -13.47 2.11 -11.43
N VAL A 145 -14.16 3.05 -10.78
CA VAL A 145 -13.63 4.40 -10.54
C VAL A 145 -13.40 4.61 -9.05
N THR A 146 -12.16 4.94 -8.69
CA THR A 146 -11.71 5.23 -7.33
C THR A 146 -11.17 6.66 -7.26
N PRO A 147 -11.11 7.28 -6.06
CA PRO A 147 -10.32 8.49 -5.87
C PRO A 147 -8.84 8.21 -6.16
N LYS A 148 -8.13 9.20 -6.69
CA LYS A 148 -6.68 9.20 -6.79
C LYS A 148 -6.08 9.40 -5.39
N LEU A 149 -5.38 8.38 -4.91
CA LEU A 149 -4.66 8.44 -3.64
C LEU A 149 -3.16 8.55 -3.87
N ASN A 150 -2.45 9.00 -2.85
CA ASN A 150 -1.00 8.99 -2.76
C ASN A 150 -0.59 7.90 -1.76
N LYS A 151 0.52 7.22 -2.05
CA LYS A 151 1.15 6.31 -1.10
C LYS A 151 2.11 7.10 -0.23
N ILE A 152 1.88 7.07 1.07
CA ILE A 152 2.75 7.70 2.07
C ILE A 152 3.26 6.60 3.00
N VAL A 153 4.58 6.42 3.05
CA VAL A 153 5.24 5.49 3.96
C VAL A 153 5.96 6.31 5.03
N ILE A 154 5.68 6.00 6.30
CA ILE A 154 6.25 6.70 7.44
C ILE A 154 7.15 5.73 8.20
N GLY A 155 8.44 6.00 8.19
CA GLY A 155 9.42 5.33 9.02
C GLY A 155 9.38 5.93 10.43
N VAL A 156 9.40 5.08 11.46
CA VAL A 156 9.35 5.44 12.88
C VAL A 156 10.41 4.62 13.60
N ASP A 157 11.19 5.28 14.46
CA ASP A 157 12.19 4.60 15.29
C ASP A 157 12.41 5.30 16.63
N ASP A 158 13.02 4.57 17.56
CA ASP A 158 13.42 5.01 18.89
C ASP A 158 12.23 5.57 19.69
N THR A 159 11.23 4.72 19.95
CA THR A 159 10.02 5.11 20.70
C THR A 159 9.91 4.47 22.09
N ASP A 160 10.65 3.40 22.31
CA ASP A 160 10.73 2.68 23.58
C ASP A 160 12.04 2.97 24.33
N VAL A 161 12.09 2.58 25.59
CA VAL A 161 13.28 2.68 26.45
C VAL A 161 13.67 1.30 26.94
N LYS A 162 14.87 1.17 27.51
CA LYS A 162 15.43 -0.13 27.92
C LYS A 162 14.49 -0.96 28.81
N ASP A 163 13.78 -0.30 29.72
CA ASP A 163 12.99 -0.96 30.75
C ASP A 163 11.46 -0.88 30.50
N ALA A 164 11.00 -0.25 29.42
CA ALA A 164 9.57 -0.08 29.13
C ALA A 164 9.28 0.26 27.65
N GLY A 165 8.10 -0.17 27.18
CA GLY A 165 7.62 0.09 25.82
C GLY A 165 8.04 -0.98 24.80
N ALA A 166 7.46 -0.89 23.61
CA ALA A 166 7.84 -1.69 22.45
C ALA A 166 7.50 -0.93 21.17
N THR A 167 8.53 -0.58 20.40
CA THR A 167 8.39 0.30 19.22
C THR A 167 7.35 -0.20 18.21
N TRP A 168 7.30 -1.51 17.94
CA TRP A 168 6.30 -2.07 17.01
C TRP A 168 4.85 -1.91 17.51
N THR A 169 4.59 -2.12 18.81
CA THR A 169 3.21 -2.01 19.35
C THR A 169 2.70 -0.59 19.32
N MET A 170 3.56 0.38 19.66
CA MET A 170 3.19 1.79 19.63
C MET A 170 2.89 2.25 18.20
N ALA A 171 3.77 1.91 17.25
CA ALA A 171 3.56 2.24 15.84
C ALA A 171 2.31 1.55 15.26
N HIS A 172 2.01 0.32 15.68
CA HIS A 172 0.76 -0.37 15.30
C HIS A 172 -0.48 0.36 15.83
N ASN A 173 -0.49 0.70 17.13
CA ASN A 173 -1.63 1.39 17.75
C ASN A 173 -1.83 2.79 17.16
N LEU A 174 -0.74 3.49 16.83
CA LEU A 174 -0.79 4.76 16.08
C LEU A 174 -1.48 4.57 14.72
N GLY A 175 -1.10 3.54 13.95
CA GLY A 175 -1.74 3.22 12.67
C GLY A 175 -3.23 2.90 12.81
N VAL A 176 -3.61 2.16 13.86
CA VAL A 176 -5.01 1.84 14.16
C VAL A 176 -5.82 3.07 14.58
N GLU A 177 -5.26 3.96 15.40
CA GLU A 177 -5.89 5.23 15.78
C GLU A 177 -6.19 6.07 14.54
N LEU A 178 -5.20 6.23 13.64
CA LEU A 178 -5.37 6.95 12.38
C LEU A 178 -6.39 6.28 11.46
N ALA A 179 -6.45 4.94 11.44
CA ALA A 179 -7.47 4.23 10.67
C ALA A 179 -8.89 4.54 11.19
N ASN A 180 -9.08 4.62 12.50
CA ASN A 180 -10.35 5.01 13.12
C ASN A 180 -10.70 6.49 12.85
N GLU A 181 -9.70 7.33 12.59
CA GLU A 181 -9.87 8.72 12.14
C GLU A 181 -10.17 8.85 10.63
N GLY A 182 -10.20 7.73 9.90
CA GLY A 182 -10.57 7.67 8.48
C GLY A 182 -9.41 7.72 7.50
N PHE A 183 -8.17 7.50 7.95
CA PHE A 183 -7.02 7.28 7.05
C PHE A 183 -6.95 5.82 6.59
N GLU A 184 -6.53 5.58 5.34
CA GLU A 184 -6.38 4.21 4.83
C GLU A 184 -5.03 3.63 5.24
N TYR A 185 -4.98 2.99 6.41
CA TYR A 185 -3.81 2.28 6.93
C TYR A 185 -3.65 0.91 6.25
N LEU A 186 -2.57 0.73 5.48
CA LEU A 186 -2.40 -0.42 4.59
C LEU A 186 -1.46 -1.50 5.12
N ASP A 187 -0.41 -1.11 5.84
CA ASP A 187 0.65 -2.04 6.22
C ASP A 187 1.51 -1.60 7.42
N HIS A 188 2.14 -2.58 8.05
CA HIS A 188 3.04 -2.44 9.20
C HIS A 188 4.25 -3.35 9.01
N ILE A 189 5.41 -2.77 8.70
CA ILE A 189 6.63 -3.55 8.46
C ILE A 189 7.65 -3.28 9.55
N ILE A 190 8.12 -4.37 10.18
CA ILE A 190 9.23 -4.34 11.13
C ILE A 190 10.52 -4.55 10.36
N VAL A 191 11.45 -3.59 10.49
CA VAL A 191 12.77 -3.65 9.87
C VAL A 191 13.82 -3.89 10.94
N GLN A 192 14.42 -5.07 10.91
CA GLN A 192 15.53 -5.46 11.77
C GLN A 192 16.78 -4.69 11.36
N LEU A 193 17.37 -3.88 12.27
CA LEU A 193 18.61 -3.13 12.04
C LEU A 193 19.82 -3.88 12.61
N TYR A 194 20.99 -3.22 12.65
CA TYR A 194 22.25 -3.80 13.08
C TYR A 194 22.22 -4.37 14.51
N PRO A 195 22.30 -5.71 14.70
CA PRO A 195 22.16 -6.33 16.01
C PRO A 195 23.26 -5.96 17.01
N HIS A 196 24.43 -5.49 16.57
CA HIS A 196 25.53 -5.12 17.47
C HIS A 196 25.60 -3.62 17.80
N ASN A 197 24.57 -2.85 17.43
CA ASN A 197 24.50 -1.45 17.83
C ASN A 197 24.50 -1.33 19.38
N PRO A 198 25.44 -0.59 20.01
CA PRO A 198 25.49 -0.47 21.47
C PRO A 198 24.38 0.41 22.06
N HIS A 199 23.71 1.22 21.23
CA HIS A 199 22.64 2.14 21.62
C HIS A 199 21.24 1.54 21.47
N LYS A 200 21.13 0.25 21.10
CA LYS A 200 19.85 -0.41 20.89
C LYS A 200 19.07 -0.69 22.18
N THR A 201 17.75 -0.78 22.06
CA THR A 201 16.94 -1.65 22.93
C THR A 201 17.17 -3.11 22.56
N GLN A 202 16.48 -4.08 23.18
CA GLN A 202 16.81 -5.50 23.04
C GLN A 202 17.02 -5.97 21.59
N ASN A 203 16.11 -5.61 20.68
CA ASN A 203 16.08 -6.18 19.32
C ASN A 203 16.53 -5.22 18.19
N CYS A 204 16.77 -3.92 18.44
CA CYS A 204 17.19 -2.95 17.41
C CYS A 204 16.33 -3.00 16.13
N VAL A 205 15.04 -2.64 16.25
CA VAL A 205 14.10 -2.64 15.12
C VAL A 205 13.51 -1.25 14.92
N SER A 206 13.25 -0.90 13.65
CA SER A 206 12.50 0.28 13.23
C SER A 206 11.23 -0.15 12.48
N ILE A 207 10.28 0.75 12.29
CA ILE A 207 8.95 0.43 11.73
C ILE A 207 8.66 1.29 10.50
N ALA A 208 8.11 0.70 9.45
CA ALA A 208 7.51 1.42 8.33
C ALA A 208 5.98 1.23 8.34
N LEU A 209 5.23 2.32 8.40
CA LEU A 209 3.77 2.36 8.31
C LEU A 209 3.35 2.85 6.93
N THR A 210 2.53 2.10 6.21
CA THR A 210 2.07 2.49 4.87
C THR A 210 0.63 2.98 4.89
N PHE A 211 0.36 4.12 4.25
CA PHE A 211 -0.96 4.72 4.12
C PHE A 211 -1.30 5.03 2.66
N ALA A 212 -2.59 4.94 2.31
CA ALA A 212 -3.15 5.58 1.12
C ALA A 212 -3.92 6.85 1.52
N VAL A 213 -3.61 7.97 0.87
CA VAL A 213 -4.08 9.28 1.34
C VAL A 213 -4.45 10.18 0.17
N GLU A 214 -5.62 10.82 0.24
CA GLU A 214 -5.95 11.91 -0.68
C GLU A 214 -4.95 13.06 -0.54
N GLU A 215 -4.66 13.77 -1.63
CA GLU A 215 -3.71 14.89 -1.65
C GLU A 215 -3.94 15.90 -0.51
N SER A 216 -5.21 16.28 -0.30
CA SER A 216 -5.64 17.27 0.68
C SER A 216 -5.46 16.84 2.15
N LYS A 217 -5.20 15.55 2.40
CA LYS A 217 -5.12 14.98 3.75
C LYS A 217 -3.69 14.61 4.17
N LYS A 218 -2.69 14.77 3.30
CA LYS A 218 -1.28 14.41 3.58
C LYS A 218 -0.73 15.12 4.81
N GLU A 219 -0.82 16.45 4.85
CA GLU A 219 -0.31 17.25 5.97
C GLU A 219 -1.00 16.87 7.28
N LYS A 220 -2.33 16.70 7.26
CA LYS A 220 -3.11 16.25 8.40
C LYS A 220 -2.65 14.88 8.93
N LEU A 221 -2.33 13.93 8.05
CA LEU A 221 -1.79 12.63 8.45
C LEU A 221 -0.47 12.82 9.23
N ILE A 222 0.45 13.60 8.66
CA ILE A 222 1.79 13.82 9.24
C ILE A 222 1.68 14.53 10.60
N ASP A 223 0.85 15.56 10.70
CA ASP A 223 0.63 16.30 11.94
C ASP A 223 0.08 15.39 13.04
N ARG A 224 -0.91 14.55 12.70
CA ARG A 224 -1.49 13.59 13.66
C ARG A 224 -0.49 12.53 14.09
N VAL A 225 0.34 12.01 13.19
CA VAL A 225 1.43 11.09 13.52
C VAL A 225 2.37 11.73 14.53
N ILE A 226 2.82 12.96 14.28
CA ILE A 226 3.72 13.69 15.20
C ILE A 226 3.04 13.94 16.55
N GLU A 227 1.76 14.30 16.57
CA GLU A 227 1.00 14.53 17.79
C GLU A 227 0.90 13.27 18.65
N ILE A 228 0.53 12.13 18.05
CA ILE A 228 0.43 10.83 18.75
C ILE A 228 1.79 10.40 19.27
N LEU A 229 2.85 10.53 18.46
CA LEU A 229 4.21 10.17 18.89
C LEU A 229 4.67 11.03 20.08
N LYS A 230 4.44 12.34 20.07
CA LYS A 230 4.76 13.24 21.20
C LYS A 230 3.97 12.90 22.47
N ARG A 231 2.73 12.43 22.31
CA ARG A 231 1.85 12.05 23.42
C ARG A 231 2.31 10.75 24.08
N ASP A 232 2.70 9.76 23.29
CA ASP A 232 2.79 8.37 23.75
C ASP A 232 4.23 7.82 23.82
N THR A 233 5.21 8.45 23.15
CA THR A 233 6.59 7.93 23.13
C THR A 233 7.22 7.99 24.53
N LEU A 234 8.00 6.97 24.86
CA LEU A 234 8.78 6.94 26.10
C LEU A 234 10.20 7.44 25.90
N SER A 235 10.64 7.57 24.64
CA SER A 235 12.01 7.95 24.28
C SER A 235 12.15 9.46 24.03
N ASP A 236 13.31 10.01 24.42
CA ASP A 236 13.73 11.38 24.11
C ASP A 236 14.45 11.49 22.74
N LYS A 237 14.34 10.45 21.91
CA LYS A 237 15.10 10.31 20.66
C LYS A 237 14.25 9.92 19.46
N THR A 238 12.93 9.93 19.60
CA THR A 238 12.01 9.53 18.55
C THR A 238 12.13 10.45 17.34
N ALA A 239 12.19 9.83 16.16
CA ALA A 239 12.15 10.54 14.89
C ALA A 239 11.29 9.79 13.87
N ILE A 240 10.90 10.50 12.81
CA ILE A 240 10.19 9.93 11.67
C ILE A 240 10.83 10.34 10.35
N ALA A 241 10.63 9.51 9.33
CA ALA A 241 10.98 9.80 7.95
C ALA A 241 9.77 9.54 7.04
N ILE A 242 9.60 10.32 5.97
CA ILE A 242 8.39 10.28 5.14
C ILE A 242 8.77 10.04 3.68
N LEU A 243 8.40 8.89 3.13
CA LEU A 243 8.53 8.59 1.71
C LEU A 243 7.17 8.72 1.03
N GLU A 244 7.10 9.60 0.02
CA GLU A 244 5.96 9.72 -0.88
C GLU A 244 6.30 9.04 -2.21
N GLY A 245 5.35 8.30 -2.76
CA GLY A 245 5.47 7.67 -4.07
C GLY A 245 5.43 6.14 -4.02
N LEU A 246 5.52 5.53 -5.20
CA LEU A 246 5.40 4.07 -5.36
C LEU A 246 6.75 3.35 -5.40
N ASP A 247 7.84 4.08 -5.64
CA ASP A 247 9.18 3.51 -5.73
C ASP A 247 10.02 3.79 -4.49
N ILE A 248 10.95 2.88 -4.22
CA ILE A 248 12.03 3.09 -3.27
C ILE A 248 13.27 3.54 -4.05
N PRO A 249 13.82 4.74 -3.79
CA PRO A 249 15.08 5.16 -4.42
C PRO A 249 16.21 4.16 -4.13
N GLU A 250 16.99 3.79 -5.15
CA GLU A 250 18.06 2.79 -5.00
C GLU A 250 19.07 3.17 -3.90
N LYS A 251 19.37 4.48 -3.76
CA LYS A 251 20.24 5.00 -2.69
C LYS A 251 19.65 4.78 -1.29
N LEU A 252 18.33 4.94 -1.13
CA LEU A 252 17.63 4.68 0.12
C LEU A 252 17.68 3.20 0.49
N ARG A 253 17.47 2.32 -0.49
CA ARG A 253 17.61 0.87 -0.30
C ARG A 253 19.03 0.48 0.13
N LYS A 254 20.06 1.02 -0.54
CA LYS A 254 21.47 0.79 -0.18
C LYS A 254 21.79 1.28 1.24
N TYR A 255 21.30 2.46 1.61
CA TYR A 255 21.43 2.98 2.97
C TYR A 255 20.79 2.06 4.01
N SER A 256 19.60 1.55 3.71
CA SER A 256 18.87 0.65 4.60
C SER A 256 19.64 -0.66 4.82
N ILE A 257 20.15 -1.28 3.74
CA ILE A 257 21.03 -2.45 3.84
C ILE A 257 22.29 -2.16 4.66
N ALA A 258 22.95 -1.02 4.44
CA ALA A 258 24.13 -0.63 5.21
C ALA A 258 23.82 -0.43 6.71
N THR A 259 22.65 0.13 7.04
CA THR A 259 22.18 0.30 8.43
C THR A 259 21.83 -1.04 9.09
N LYS A 260 21.50 -2.07 8.30
CA LYS A 260 21.29 -3.44 8.81
C LYS A 260 22.61 -4.17 9.10
N SER A 261 23.66 -3.89 8.34
CA SER A 261 24.95 -4.59 8.45
C SER A 261 26.03 -3.81 9.23
N GLY A 262 25.77 -2.55 9.59
CA GLY A 262 26.73 -1.74 10.33
C GLY A 262 26.14 -0.48 10.97
N MET A 263 27.00 0.24 11.68
CA MET A 263 26.66 1.50 12.32
C MET A 263 26.62 2.64 11.30
N MET A 264 25.59 3.48 11.40
CA MET A 264 25.43 4.70 10.62
C MET A 264 25.27 5.89 11.55
N ASP A 265 25.78 7.05 11.14
CA ASP A 265 25.62 8.31 11.85
C ASP A 265 24.42 9.13 11.33
N ILE A 266 24.03 10.11 12.13
CA ILE A 266 22.90 11.00 11.84
C ILE A 266 23.21 11.89 10.64
N GLU A 267 24.45 12.38 10.51
CA GLU A 267 24.86 13.26 9.41
C GLU A 267 24.68 12.58 8.04
N THR A 268 25.02 11.29 7.95
CA THR A 268 24.80 10.46 6.75
C THR A 268 23.31 10.32 6.46
N ALA A 269 22.49 10.09 7.48
CA ALA A 269 21.04 9.98 7.34
C ALA A 269 20.43 11.30 6.81
N GLU A 270 20.79 12.43 7.42
CA GLU A 270 20.30 13.76 7.03
C GLU A 270 20.77 14.17 5.64
N SER A 271 22.03 13.92 5.32
CA SER A 271 22.60 14.20 4.00
C SER A 271 21.84 13.44 2.91
N LEU A 272 21.60 12.14 3.12
CA LEU A 272 20.85 11.31 2.18
C LEU A 272 19.38 11.72 2.09
N ALA A 273 18.72 11.96 3.22
CA ALA A 273 17.31 12.39 3.24
C ALA A 273 17.14 13.71 2.47
N LYS A 274 18.06 14.67 2.66
CA LYS A 274 18.09 15.92 1.90
C LYS A 274 18.33 15.68 0.42
N GLU A 275 19.26 14.79 0.05
CA GLU A 275 19.53 14.44 -1.34
C GLU A 275 18.29 13.88 -2.05
N LEU A 276 17.53 13.03 -1.34
CA LEU A 276 16.34 12.35 -1.86
C LEU A 276 15.04 13.13 -1.66
N ASN A 277 15.08 14.32 -1.06
CA ASN A 277 13.91 15.12 -0.67
C ASN A 277 12.93 14.35 0.23
N ILE A 278 13.45 13.53 1.14
CA ILE A 278 12.69 12.80 2.16
C ILE A 278 12.62 13.66 3.41
N PRO A 279 11.43 14.11 3.86
CA PRO A 279 11.30 14.76 5.17
C PRO A 279 11.78 13.83 6.28
N LEU A 280 12.74 14.30 7.06
CA LEU A 280 13.33 13.59 8.19
C LEU A 280 13.21 14.47 9.43
N ILE A 281 12.33 14.09 10.36
CA ILE A 281 11.81 14.97 11.41
C ILE A 281 12.14 14.37 12.77
N ALA A 282 12.87 15.13 13.60
CA ALA A 282 13.02 14.83 15.02
C ALA A 282 11.70 15.15 15.73
N VAL A 283 11.13 14.15 16.42
CA VAL A 283 9.88 14.31 17.18
C VAL A 283 10.18 14.68 18.63
N THR A 284 11.02 13.86 19.29
CA THR A 284 11.56 14.14 20.63
C THR A 284 13.08 14.22 20.65
N GLY A 285 13.76 13.68 19.64
CA GLY A 285 15.20 13.86 19.46
C GLY A 285 15.73 13.31 18.12
N GLU A 286 17.06 13.30 18.00
CA GLU A 286 17.75 13.13 16.71
C GLU A 286 18.14 11.67 16.39
N GLN A 287 18.35 10.83 17.41
CA GLN A 287 18.98 9.52 17.22
C GLN A 287 18.13 8.56 16.38
N GLY A 288 16.80 8.58 16.53
CA GLY A 288 15.88 7.73 15.76
C GLY A 288 15.89 8.02 14.26
N LYS A 289 16.52 9.11 13.79
CA LYS A 289 16.56 9.47 12.36
C LYS A 289 17.18 8.36 11.50
N VAL A 290 18.19 7.67 12.04
CA VAL A 290 18.91 6.61 11.33
C VAL A 290 17.97 5.45 11.01
N GLY A 291 17.29 4.88 12.02
CA GLY A 291 16.39 3.76 11.78
C GLY A 291 15.09 4.17 11.11
N ALA A 292 14.55 5.36 11.39
CA ALA A 292 13.36 5.86 10.71
C ALA A 292 13.59 5.96 9.20
N LEU A 293 14.74 6.48 8.76
CA LEU A 293 15.09 6.52 7.33
C LEU A 293 15.35 5.12 6.76
N ALA A 294 16.04 4.26 7.51
CA ALA A 294 16.34 2.89 7.07
C ALA A 294 15.07 2.02 6.91
N ALA A 295 14.04 2.26 7.71
CA ALA A 295 12.77 1.54 7.60
C ALA A 295 12.11 1.72 6.22
N LEU A 296 12.25 2.91 5.64
CA LEU A 296 11.64 3.26 4.35
C LEU A 296 12.26 2.50 3.17
N GLY A 297 13.52 2.08 3.23
CA GLY A 297 14.16 1.44 2.07
C GLY A 297 13.83 -0.03 1.87
N LEU A 298 13.08 -0.64 2.78
CA LEU A 298 12.78 -2.07 2.80
C LEU A 298 11.30 -2.39 3.05
N TYR A 299 10.42 -1.38 3.05
CA TYR A 299 9.00 -1.57 3.38
C TYR A 299 8.26 -2.52 2.41
N ASP A 300 8.75 -2.72 1.18
CA ASP A 300 8.14 -3.61 0.19
C ASP A 300 8.93 -4.93 -0.03
N ASP A 301 9.95 -5.19 0.80
CA ASP A 301 10.73 -6.42 0.80
C ASP A 301 10.77 -7.02 2.21
N VAL A 302 9.65 -7.63 2.60
CA VAL A 302 9.44 -8.14 3.96
C VAL A 302 10.42 -9.23 4.36
N GLU A 303 10.90 -10.02 3.39
CA GLU A 303 11.89 -11.08 3.61
C GLU A 303 13.26 -10.47 3.95
N GLU A 304 13.66 -9.40 3.25
CA GLU A 304 14.90 -8.69 3.58
C GLU A 304 14.76 -7.84 4.86
N ALA A 305 13.60 -7.22 5.08
CA ALA A 305 13.31 -6.39 6.24
C ALA A 305 13.58 -7.14 7.57
N VAL A 306 13.22 -8.41 7.67
CA VAL A 306 13.35 -9.21 8.90
C VAL A 306 14.72 -9.88 9.08
N LYS A 307 15.56 -9.95 8.05
CA LYS A 307 16.88 -10.58 8.16
C LYS A 307 17.78 -9.83 9.14
N ALA A 308 18.50 -10.57 9.98
CA ALA A 308 19.57 -10.06 10.81
C ALA A 308 20.92 -10.38 10.18
N TYR A 309 21.86 -9.44 10.23
CA TYR A 309 23.23 -9.63 9.77
C TYR A 309 24.17 -9.72 10.98
N ASP A 310 24.90 -10.83 11.10
CA ASP A 310 25.86 -11.09 12.20
C ASP A 310 27.32 -10.81 11.80
N LYS A 311 27.60 -10.50 10.53
CA LYS A 311 28.95 -10.22 10.00
C LYS A 311 28.92 -9.26 8.82
#